data_AF-A0A1Z9YZK6-F1
#
_entry.id   AF-A0A1Z9YZK6-F1
#
_cell.length_a   1.000
_cell.length_b   1.000
_cell.length_c   1.000
_cell.angle_alpha   90.00
_cell.angle_beta   90.00
_cell.angle_gamma   90.00
#
_symmetry.space_group_name_H-M   'P 1'
#
loop_
_entity.id
_entity.type
_entity.pdbx_description
1 polymer ?
#
loop_
_entity_poly.entity_id
_entity_poly.type
_entity_poly.pdbx_seq_one_letter_code
_entity_poly.pdbx_strand_id
1 'polypeptide(L)'
;MTVPVSDRLSPLYVGDGVQVRFDFTFNVFQQEDSTGITVRVKNGSEFEEIDPTKYTVTLNNDEEGGYITFISPPDITQFFYIMGSTAVDQLLDITNYNNFYPDALERALDKITAILQEWYSNLDQETLSRILADINYDNLAKQREADLKAYIDGIASAIFGRPVIGLPSVFVGTSIDDLPTQKLFNEKTVTTVESIADLANLEVWEGRTVYVKREGNFKYTQGNWFFDRDRIRCIATIAELRLTKPQYTNEIVFVVEYSEGSVVGGGHFRYAAEMSSTVFADDAVINIKNGSNIWTRCNSDGSIVREVPMEWGGVFSTYDYDQSDKVQNVINTCLTLATNRSAAVKSLARRVAIIPPPKLRCNKTIKINITFLKIIGKSSEWAFDANGNYDEHPTATALDGTKLKVCLAGVGFGLSNNDSVACYRDRVDLNEVSFYLATSYANDMPQVTQADTKIIGYAAYSNESTLRQAQVHYKDTSWIRFGIGFCNGNYSWGCEFDNCKWSENYYATWLIDGEDNGERMSFNFCIMQNNMHALWNRSWNGHITGFGGSYVWNKGEYFHLGTCFGATLRPNHVEYVTSESTLLSTSERNDTDFVRTRAITWSGGEPYQRFFCANPLCLDRRC
;
A
#
# COMPACT_ATOMS: atom_id res chain seq x y z
N MET A 1 17.12 11.29 26.42
CA MET A 1 18.37 10.87 25.75
C MET A 1 17.95 10.34 24.37
N THR A 2 18.79 10.20 23.34
CA THR A 2 18.32 9.49 22.13
C THR A 2 18.63 8.02 22.27
N VAL A 3 17.61 7.16 22.35
CA VAL A 3 17.79 5.70 22.44
C VAL A 3 18.20 5.15 21.07
N PRO A 4 19.43 4.64 20.87
CA PRO A 4 19.81 3.98 19.64
C PRO A 4 19.06 2.64 19.50
N VAL A 5 19.01 2.12 18.27
CA VAL A 5 18.57 0.73 18.05
C VAL A 5 19.66 -0.18 18.60
N SER A 6 19.46 -0.69 19.81
CA SER A 6 20.32 -1.68 20.45
C SER A 6 19.46 -2.75 21.10
N ASP A 7 19.78 -4.02 20.84
CA ASP A 7 19.18 -5.12 21.59
C ASP A 7 19.62 -5.00 23.05
N ARG A 8 18.66 -4.92 23.98
CA ARG A 8 18.92 -4.83 25.43
C ARG A 8 19.28 -6.21 25.99
N LEU A 9 20.29 -6.84 25.39
CA LEU A 9 20.72 -8.20 25.60
C LEU A 9 22.26 -8.31 25.55
N SER A 10 22.85 -9.07 26.47
CA SER A 10 24.26 -9.44 26.40
C SER A 10 24.48 -10.56 25.38
N PRO A 11 25.74 -10.82 24.98
CA PRO A 11 26.10 -12.08 24.35
C PRO A 11 25.66 -13.29 25.20
N LEU A 12 25.50 -14.44 24.55
CA LEU A 12 25.31 -15.70 25.26
C LEU A 12 26.62 -16.11 25.94
N TYR A 13 26.58 -16.21 27.26
CA TYR A 13 27.69 -16.69 28.08
C TYR A 13 27.58 -18.19 28.34
N VAL A 14 28.74 -18.80 28.58
CA VAL A 14 28.88 -20.18 29.05
C VAL A 14 29.71 -20.14 30.32
N GLY A 15 29.24 -20.78 31.39
CA GLY A 15 30.00 -20.88 32.62
C GLY A 15 31.29 -21.70 32.43
N ASP A 16 32.25 -21.51 33.32
CA ASP A 16 33.51 -22.26 33.38
C ASP A 16 33.73 -22.90 34.76
N GLY A 17 32.78 -22.72 35.69
CA GLY A 17 32.87 -23.15 37.08
C GLY A 17 33.77 -22.29 37.97
N VAL A 18 34.32 -21.18 37.47
CA VAL A 18 35.29 -20.33 38.18
C VAL A 18 34.95 -18.84 38.11
N GLN A 19 34.65 -18.32 36.92
CA GLN A 19 34.31 -16.91 36.69
C GLN A 19 32.92 -16.59 37.24
N VAL A 20 32.84 -15.55 38.07
CA VAL A 20 31.58 -15.08 38.66
C VAL A 20 31.07 -13.78 38.04
N ARG A 21 31.93 -13.04 37.33
CA ARG A 21 31.62 -11.72 36.79
C ARG A 21 31.40 -11.77 35.27
N PHE A 22 30.29 -11.20 34.81
CA PHE A 22 29.92 -11.11 33.40
C PHE A 22 29.38 -9.72 33.09
N ASP A 23 29.94 -9.07 32.06
CA ASP A 23 29.61 -7.69 31.71
C ASP A 23 28.43 -7.63 30.71
N PHE A 24 27.72 -6.50 30.66
CA PHE A 24 26.73 -6.18 29.64
C PHE A 24 26.91 -4.71 29.21
N THR A 25 26.50 -4.39 27.98
CA THR A 25 26.81 -3.10 27.34
C THR A 25 25.58 -2.29 26.95
N PHE A 26 24.37 -2.79 27.19
CA PHE A 26 23.15 -2.03 26.90
C PHE A 26 22.92 -0.95 27.95
N ASN A 27 22.35 0.18 27.52
CA ASN A 27 22.08 1.31 28.40
C ASN A 27 20.97 0.99 29.40
N VAL A 28 21.08 1.47 30.63
CA VAL A 28 20.05 1.32 31.68
C VAL A 28 19.44 2.69 31.94
N PHE A 29 18.11 2.78 31.94
CA PHE A 29 17.47 4.09 32.09
C PHE A 29 17.43 4.50 33.56
N GLN A 30 17.50 5.80 33.86
CA GLN A 30 17.44 6.31 35.26
C GLN A 30 16.19 5.91 36.05
N GLN A 31 15.12 5.53 35.35
CA GLN A 31 13.88 5.04 35.97
C GLN A 31 13.96 3.56 36.35
N GLU A 32 14.99 2.86 35.89
CA GLU A 32 15.34 1.50 36.23
C GLU A 32 16.48 1.56 37.26
N ASP A 33 16.32 0.84 38.37
CA ASP A 33 17.45 0.52 39.24
C ASP A 33 18.02 -0.86 38.84
N SER A 34 18.83 -1.46 39.71
CA SER A 34 19.35 -2.83 39.49
C SER A 34 18.26 -3.89 39.26
N THR A 35 16.99 -3.61 39.56
CA THR A 35 15.86 -4.51 39.30
C THR A 35 15.41 -4.51 37.83
N GLY A 36 15.82 -3.50 37.05
CA GLY A 36 15.57 -3.43 35.61
C GLY A 36 16.47 -4.33 34.76
N ILE A 37 17.24 -5.23 35.39
CA ILE A 37 18.13 -6.18 34.72
C ILE A 37 17.86 -7.57 35.29
N THR A 38 17.77 -8.55 34.39
CA THR A 38 17.62 -9.94 34.77
C THR A 38 18.58 -10.86 34.02
N VAL A 39 18.76 -12.06 34.54
CA VAL A 39 19.60 -13.10 33.95
C VAL A 39 18.72 -14.28 33.59
N ARG A 40 18.83 -14.76 32.35
CA ARG A 40 18.11 -15.95 31.90
C ARG A 40 19.06 -17.09 31.61
N VAL A 41 18.81 -18.24 32.21
CA VAL A 41 19.59 -19.48 32.05
C VAL A 41 18.85 -20.45 31.14
N LYS A 42 19.59 -21.17 30.32
CA LYS A 42 19.04 -22.22 29.47
C LYS A 42 18.61 -23.42 30.31
N ASN A 43 17.35 -23.80 30.20
CA ASN A 43 16.78 -25.01 30.78
C ASN A 43 16.13 -25.84 29.65
N GLY A 44 16.78 -26.93 29.25
CA GLY A 44 16.35 -27.72 28.09
C GLY A 44 16.38 -26.91 26.78
N SER A 45 15.21 -26.72 26.17
CA SER A 45 15.02 -25.92 24.94
C SER A 45 14.63 -24.47 25.21
N GLU A 46 14.38 -24.09 26.46
CA GLU A 46 13.90 -22.76 26.83
C GLU A 46 14.94 -22.00 27.67
N PHE A 47 14.73 -20.69 27.82
CA PHE A 47 15.48 -19.85 28.74
C PHE A 47 14.55 -19.39 29.87
N GLU A 48 14.97 -19.56 31.11
CA GLU A 48 14.18 -19.24 32.31
C GLU A 48 14.89 -18.15 33.12
N GLU A 49 14.11 -17.30 33.76
CA GLU A 49 14.64 -16.25 34.64
C GLU A 49 15.26 -16.85 35.91
N ILE A 50 16.49 -16.41 36.22
CA ILE A 50 17.18 -16.77 37.44
C ILE A 50 16.69 -15.89 38.59
N ASP A 51 16.44 -16.50 39.74
CA ASP A 51 16.17 -15.79 40.99
C ASP A 51 17.20 -14.65 41.23
N PRO A 52 16.75 -13.38 41.37
CA PRO A 52 17.62 -12.23 41.61
C PRO A 52 18.52 -12.36 42.85
N THR A 53 18.21 -13.25 43.78
CA THR A 53 19.07 -13.53 44.94
C THR A 53 20.36 -14.28 44.58
N LYS A 54 20.52 -14.80 43.35
CA LYS A 54 21.69 -15.57 42.91
C LYS A 54 22.79 -14.74 42.26
N TYR A 55 22.53 -13.47 41.98
CA TYR A 55 23.50 -12.55 41.40
C TYR A 55 23.29 -11.14 41.94
N THR A 56 24.33 -10.31 41.86
CA THR A 56 24.24 -8.88 42.13
C THR A 56 24.55 -8.11 40.87
N VAL A 57 23.80 -7.05 40.61
CA VAL A 57 24.01 -6.16 39.47
C VAL A 57 24.81 -4.94 39.92
N THR A 58 25.80 -4.53 39.13
CA THR A 58 26.51 -3.26 39.30
C THR A 58 26.46 -2.49 37.99
N LEU A 59 25.94 -1.27 38.05
CA LEU A 59 25.88 -0.36 36.91
C LEU A 59 27.16 0.49 36.84
N ASN A 60 27.54 0.87 35.62
CA ASN A 60 28.60 1.86 35.44
C ASN A 60 28.11 3.27 35.83
N ASN A 61 29.03 4.18 36.18
CA ASN A 61 28.69 5.53 36.66
C ASN A 61 27.99 6.42 35.62
N ASP A 62 28.05 6.05 34.35
CA ASP A 62 27.43 6.69 33.20
C ASP A 62 26.14 5.99 32.74
N GLU A 63 25.70 4.94 33.45
CA GLU A 63 24.50 4.14 33.14
C GLU A 63 24.54 3.46 31.76
N GLU A 64 25.73 3.43 31.13
CA GLU A 64 26.02 2.68 29.90
C GLU A 64 26.62 1.32 30.26
N GLY A 65 25.74 0.32 30.36
CA GLY A 65 26.12 -1.04 30.72
C GLY A 65 26.50 -1.23 32.18
N GLY A 66 27.17 -2.34 32.45
CA GLY A 66 27.52 -2.75 33.79
C GLY A 66 27.94 -4.21 33.81
N TYR A 67 27.82 -4.84 34.97
CA TYR A 67 28.12 -6.26 35.12
C TYR A 67 27.27 -6.91 36.19
N ILE A 68 27.04 -8.21 36.01
CA ILE A 68 26.52 -9.09 37.05
C ILE A 68 27.67 -9.80 37.75
N THR A 69 27.49 -10.09 39.02
CA THR A 69 28.36 -10.99 39.79
C THR A 69 27.49 -12.10 40.38
N PHE A 70 27.69 -13.34 39.95
CA PHE A 70 27.02 -14.49 40.54
C PHE A 70 27.55 -14.79 41.94
N ILE A 71 26.67 -15.24 42.82
CA ILE A 71 27.05 -15.71 44.17
C ILE A 71 27.80 -17.05 44.09
N SER A 72 27.42 -17.91 43.15
CA SER A 72 28.10 -19.17 42.85
C SER A 72 28.46 -19.20 41.37
N PRO A 73 29.71 -19.58 41.00
CA PRO A 73 30.14 -19.56 39.60
C PRO A 73 29.29 -20.53 38.76
N PRO A 74 28.77 -20.09 37.60
CA PRO A 74 28.04 -20.97 36.71
C PRO A 74 28.95 -22.05 36.14
N ASP A 75 28.44 -23.29 36.04
CA ASP A 75 29.20 -24.45 35.59
C ASP A 75 29.36 -24.50 34.05
N ILE A 76 30.20 -25.42 33.56
CA ILE A 76 30.51 -25.58 32.12
C ILE A 76 29.32 -26.00 31.24
N THR A 77 28.20 -26.40 31.85
CA THR A 77 26.97 -26.78 31.15
C THR A 77 25.90 -25.68 31.19
N GLN A 78 26.14 -24.59 31.92
CA GLN A 78 25.20 -23.49 32.06
C GLN A 78 25.44 -22.41 31.00
N PHE A 79 24.45 -22.27 30.11
CA PHE A 79 24.36 -21.19 29.12
C PHE A 79 23.40 -20.13 29.64
N PHE A 80 23.77 -18.85 29.60
CA PHE A 80 22.91 -17.79 30.09
C PHE A 80 23.20 -16.46 29.38
N TYR A 81 22.28 -15.52 29.44
CA TYR A 81 22.49 -14.13 29.01
C TYR A 81 21.85 -13.17 30.00
N ILE A 82 22.26 -11.91 29.92
CA ILE A 82 21.77 -10.79 30.71
C ILE A 82 20.85 -9.97 29.82
N MET A 83 19.69 -9.57 30.32
CA MET A 83 18.74 -8.76 29.56
C MET A 83 18.10 -7.66 30.42
N GLY A 84 17.59 -6.63 29.76
CA GLY A 84 16.72 -5.65 30.40
C GLY A 84 15.38 -6.27 30.85
N SER A 85 14.87 -5.82 31.98
CA SER A 85 13.60 -6.24 32.60
C SER A 85 12.86 -5.01 33.13
N THR A 86 12.51 -4.09 32.23
CA THR A 86 11.91 -2.81 32.57
C THR A 86 10.47 -3.00 33.06
N ALA A 87 10.13 -2.40 34.20
CA ALA A 87 8.78 -2.47 34.74
C ALA A 87 7.73 -1.86 33.79
N VAL A 88 6.65 -2.60 33.53
CA VAL A 88 5.57 -2.21 32.61
C VAL A 88 4.51 -1.37 33.33
N ASP A 89 4.90 -0.19 33.79
CA ASP A 89 4.05 0.76 34.51
C ASP A 89 4.25 2.21 34.02
N GLN A 90 3.17 2.99 34.02
CA GLN A 90 3.19 4.41 33.70
C GLN A 90 3.26 5.24 34.98
N LEU A 91 4.42 5.85 35.23
CA LEU A 91 4.64 6.70 36.42
C LEU A 91 4.39 8.19 36.17
N LEU A 92 4.42 8.63 34.90
CA LEU A 92 4.21 10.03 34.55
C LEU A 92 2.72 10.39 34.55
N ASP A 93 2.35 11.31 35.42
CA ASP A 93 1.04 11.96 35.49
C ASP A 93 1.16 13.46 35.19
N ILE A 94 0.49 13.92 34.12
CA ILE A 94 0.56 15.31 33.66
C ILE A 94 -0.67 16.07 34.17
N THR A 95 -0.45 17.12 34.97
CA THR A 95 -1.53 17.92 35.57
C THR A 95 -1.74 19.25 34.83
N ASN A 96 -2.99 19.69 34.69
CA ASN A 96 -3.40 20.81 33.83
C ASN A 96 -2.99 22.23 34.29
N TYR A 97 -2.30 22.38 35.43
CA TYR A 97 -1.96 23.69 36.01
C TYR A 97 -0.56 23.77 36.62
N ASN A 98 0.34 22.86 36.23
CA ASN A 98 1.71 22.84 36.74
C ASN A 98 2.72 23.18 35.64
N ASN A 99 3.97 23.42 36.03
CA ASN A 99 5.06 23.67 35.11
C ASN A 99 5.26 22.47 34.16
N PHE A 100 5.56 22.78 32.90
CA PHE A 100 5.95 21.78 31.91
C PHE A 100 7.40 21.38 32.13
N TYR A 101 7.66 20.10 32.38
CA TYR A 101 9.01 19.55 32.58
C TYR A 101 9.36 18.64 31.40
N PRO A 102 10.04 19.13 30.35
CA PRO A 102 10.43 18.32 29.18
C PRO A 102 11.19 17.05 29.57
N ASP A 103 12.05 17.17 30.59
CA ASP A 103 12.85 16.08 31.13
C ASP A 103 12.01 14.92 31.71
N ALA A 104 10.80 15.19 32.22
CA ALA A 104 9.88 14.15 32.67
C ALA A 104 9.23 13.38 31.49
N LEU A 105 8.96 14.08 30.38
CA LEU A 105 8.45 13.47 29.15
C LEU A 105 9.52 12.63 28.46
N GLU A 106 10.73 13.16 28.33
CA GLU A 106 11.88 12.44 27.76
C GLU A 106 12.12 11.13 28.52
N ARG A 107 12.14 11.17 29.85
CA ARG A 107 12.20 9.96 30.68
C ARG A 107 11.04 8.99 30.41
N ALA A 108 9.80 9.48 30.32
CA ALA A 108 8.67 8.60 30.04
C ALA A 108 8.75 7.93 28.64
N LEU A 109 9.22 8.67 27.63
CA LEU A 109 9.43 8.15 26.27
C LEU A 109 10.60 7.16 26.20
N ASP A 110 11.70 7.44 26.90
CA ASP A 110 12.86 6.55 27.02
C ASP A 110 12.44 5.20 27.62
N LYS A 111 11.67 5.21 28.71
CA LYS A 111 11.11 3.98 29.33
C LYS A 111 10.19 3.19 28.39
N ILE A 112 9.28 3.86 27.68
CA ILE A 112 8.40 3.18 26.72
C ILE A 112 9.23 2.52 25.61
N THR A 113 10.29 3.18 25.16
CA THR A 113 11.20 2.64 24.14
C THR A 113 11.95 1.40 24.66
N ALA A 114 12.40 1.43 25.92
CA ALA A 114 13.03 0.28 26.59
C ALA A 114 12.13 -0.96 26.59
N ILE A 115 10.88 -0.78 27.04
CA ILE A 115 9.87 -1.85 27.10
C ILE A 115 9.65 -2.44 25.70
N LEU A 116 9.53 -1.59 24.67
CA LEU A 116 9.32 -2.08 23.30
C LEU A 116 10.50 -2.91 22.77
N GLN A 117 11.75 -2.49 23.05
CA GLN A 117 12.94 -3.24 22.64
C GLN A 117 13.04 -4.61 23.34
N GLU A 118 12.70 -4.67 24.63
CA GLU A 118 12.69 -5.91 25.40
C GLU A 118 11.60 -6.88 24.92
N TRP A 119 10.40 -6.37 24.62
CA TRP A 119 9.31 -7.18 24.09
C TRP A 119 9.61 -7.73 22.69
N TYR A 120 10.26 -6.95 21.84
CA TYR A 120 10.71 -7.40 20.53
C TYR A 120 11.68 -8.58 20.65
N SER A 121 12.67 -8.46 21.55
CA SER A 121 13.66 -9.53 21.81
C SER A 121 13.01 -10.82 22.35
N ASN A 122 12.02 -10.69 23.25
CA ASN A 122 11.29 -11.84 23.79
C ASN A 122 10.48 -12.58 22.71
N LEU A 123 9.89 -11.85 21.76
CA LEU A 123 9.12 -12.45 20.66
C LEU A 123 10.02 -13.23 19.69
N ASP A 124 11.20 -12.70 19.36
CA ASP A 124 12.17 -13.37 18.50
C ASP A 124 12.68 -14.67 19.16
N GLN A 125 12.93 -14.65 20.47
CA GLN A 125 13.34 -15.85 21.21
C GLN A 125 12.23 -16.91 21.29
N GLU A 126 10.98 -16.49 21.43
CA GLU A 126 9.83 -17.40 21.42
C GLU A 126 9.71 -18.11 20.06
N THR A 127 9.88 -17.35 18.98
CA THR A 127 9.88 -17.89 17.61
C THR A 127 11.00 -18.92 17.41
N LEU A 128 12.23 -18.60 17.84
CA LEU A 128 13.36 -19.54 17.76
C LEU A 128 13.15 -20.79 18.61
N SER A 129 12.56 -20.65 19.80
CA SER A 129 12.28 -21.77 20.70
C SER A 129 11.26 -22.74 20.11
N ARG A 130 10.22 -22.23 19.43
CA ARG A 130 9.25 -23.05 18.69
C ARG A 130 9.91 -23.84 17.57
N ILE A 131 10.76 -23.20 16.77
CA ILE A 131 11.51 -23.86 15.68
C ILE A 131 12.39 -24.99 16.23
N LEU A 132 13.10 -24.74 17.35
CA LEU A 132 13.94 -25.75 17.98
C LEU A 132 13.15 -26.92 18.59
N ALA A 133 11.95 -26.65 19.13
CA ALA A 133 11.06 -27.69 19.64
C ALA A 133 10.61 -28.66 18.54
N ASP A 134 10.27 -28.13 17.36
CA ASP A 134 9.90 -28.94 16.18
C ASP A 134 11.08 -29.81 15.73
N ILE A 135 12.29 -29.24 15.64
CA ILE A 135 13.51 -29.98 15.28
C ILE A 135 13.80 -31.09 16.31
N ASN A 136 13.63 -30.81 17.60
CA ASN A 136 13.82 -31.81 18.66
C ASN A 136 12.79 -32.94 18.58
N TYR A 137 11.54 -32.63 18.25
CA TYR A 137 10.50 -33.64 18.02
C TYR A 137 10.88 -34.60 16.88
N ASP A 138 11.36 -34.05 15.77
CA ASP A 138 11.83 -34.83 14.62
C ASP A 138 13.03 -35.72 14.96
N ASN A 139 13.99 -35.19 15.72
CA ASN A 139 15.16 -35.96 16.15
C ASN A 139 14.78 -37.08 17.12
N LEU A 140 13.87 -36.83 18.06
CA LEU A 140 13.38 -37.84 18.99
C LEU A 140 12.60 -38.95 18.26
N ALA A 141 11.84 -38.59 17.22
CA ALA A 141 11.16 -39.55 16.36
C ALA A 141 12.17 -40.46 15.62
N LYS A 142 13.18 -39.87 14.98
CA LYS A 142 14.27 -40.63 14.33
C LYS A 142 15.00 -41.55 15.29
N GLN A 143 15.27 -41.08 16.51
CA GLN A 143 15.95 -41.88 17.52
C GLN A 143 15.08 -43.05 18.01
N ARG A 144 13.79 -42.83 18.25
CA ARG A 144 12.84 -43.91 18.59
C ARG A 144 12.76 -44.97 17.48
N GLU A 145 12.77 -44.55 16.21
CA GLU A 145 12.81 -45.48 15.08
C GLU A 145 14.11 -46.28 15.04
N ALA A 146 15.25 -45.64 15.29
CA ALA A 146 16.55 -46.30 15.36
C ALA A 146 16.64 -47.29 16.53
N ASP A 147 16.15 -46.91 17.71
CA ASP A 147 16.13 -47.76 18.91
C ASP A 147 15.18 -48.94 18.75
N LEU A 148 13.99 -48.71 18.17
CA LEU A 148 13.04 -49.77 17.85
C LEU A 148 13.64 -50.75 16.85
N LYS A 149 14.33 -50.24 15.82
CA LYS A 149 15.05 -51.07 14.85
C LYS A 149 16.14 -51.89 15.54
N ALA A 150 16.95 -51.28 16.41
CA ALA A 150 18.00 -51.98 17.13
C ALA A 150 17.46 -53.07 18.06
N TYR A 151 16.35 -52.80 18.75
CA TYR A 151 15.66 -53.77 19.60
C TYR A 151 15.14 -54.96 18.79
N ILE A 152 14.48 -54.69 17.66
CA ILE A 152 13.95 -55.72 16.76
C ILE A 152 15.10 -56.54 16.14
N ASP A 153 16.17 -55.90 15.68
CA ASP A 153 17.36 -56.58 15.15
C ASP A 153 18.03 -57.44 16.23
N GLY A 154 18.01 -57.00 17.49
CA GLY A 154 18.47 -57.76 18.65
C GLY A 154 17.64 -59.02 18.91
N ILE A 155 16.31 -58.90 18.94
CA ILE A 155 15.39 -60.05 19.07
C ILE A 155 15.58 -61.02 17.90
N ALA A 156 15.61 -60.51 16.67
CA ALA A 156 15.80 -61.33 15.48
C ALA A 156 17.15 -62.09 15.55
N SER A 157 18.24 -61.40 15.89
CA SER A 157 19.55 -62.02 16.03
C SER A 157 19.59 -63.09 17.12
N ALA A 158 18.87 -62.89 18.23
CA ALA A 158 18.73 -63.88 19.30
C ALA A 158 17.94 -65.12 18.87
N ILE A 159 16.89 -64.96 18.07
CA ILE A 159 16.08 -66.07 17.53
C ILE A 159 16.87 -66.87 16.48
N PHE A 160 17.61 -66.19 15.61
CA PHE A 160 18.30 -66.82 14.48
C PHE A 160 19.73 -67.28 14.78
N GLY A 161 20.27 -66.99 15.96
CA GLY A 161 21.61 -67.43 16.39
C GLY A 161 22.78 -66.83 15.59
N ARG A 162 22.52 -65.78 14.80
CA ARG A 162 23.50 -65.06 13.98
C ARG A 162 23.07 -63.59 13.81
N PRO A 163 24.01 -62.65 13.59
CA PRO A 163 23.66 -61.25 13.39
C PRO A 163 22.73 -61.10 12.17
N VAL A 164 21.54 -60.55 12.38
CA VAL A 164 20.63 -60.17 11.29
C VAL A 164 20.78 -58.66 11.07
N ILE A 165 21.53 -58.29 10.03
CA ILE A 165 21.70 -56.88 9.64
C ILE A 165 20.51 -56.49 8.76
N GLY A 166 19.51 -55.88 9.38
CA GLY A 166 18.29 -55.44 8.73
C GLY A 166 17.37 -56.60 8.38
N LEU A 167 16.20 -56.65 9.01
CA LEU A 167 15.10 -57.51 8.55
C LEU A 167 14.90 -57.30 7.04
N PRO A 168 15.06 -58.35 6.21
CA PRO A 168 14.64 -58.28 4.83
C PRO A 168 13.17 -57.89 4.80
N SER A 169 12.81 -56.93 3.95
CA SER A 169 11.43 -56.40 3.80
C SER A 169 10.37 -57.48 3.53
N VAL A 170 10.80 -58.71 3.26
CA VAL A 170 9.98 -59.91 3.07
C VAL A 170 9.37 -60.43 4.39
N PHE A 171 9.93 -60.12 5.56
CA PHE A 171 9.41 -60.58 6.86
C PHE A 171 8.59 -59.54 7.63
N VAL A 172 8.53 -58.30 7.15
CA VAL A 172 7.52 -57.33 7.59
C VAL A 172 6.27 -57.60 6.74
N GLY A 173 5.56 -58.67 7.09
CA GLY A 173 4.29 -59.03 6.47
C GLY A 173 3.27 -57.92 6.70
N THR A 174 3.12 -57.01 5.75
CA THR A 174 1.88 -56.24 5.61
C THR A 174 0.83 -57.17 5.02
N SER A 175 0.14 -57.90 5.90
CA SER A 175 -1.24 -58.32 5.65
C SER A 175 -2.07 -57.91 6.87
N ILE A 176 -2.36 -56.61 6.95
CA ILE A 176 -3.69 -56.20 7.39
C ILE A 176 -4.36 -55.75 6.10
N ASP A 177 -5.28 -56.58 5.65
CA ASP A 177 -5.96 -56.53 4.36
C ASP A 177 -6.87 -55.30 4.16
N ASP A 178 -6.68 -54.16 4.83
CA ASP A 178 -7.64 -53.06 4.68
C ASP A 178 -7.17 -51.61 4.87
N LEU A 179 -5.88 -51.28 5.10
CA LEU A 179 -5.49 -49.85 5.19
C LEU A 179 -4.11 -49.55 4.57
N PRO A 180 -4.01 -48.63 3.58
CA PRO A 180 -2.73 -48.23 3.01
C PRO A 180 -1.88 -47.45 4.02
N THR A 181 -0.57 -47.71 4.03
CA THR A 181 0.39 -47.03 4.90
C THR A 181 0.46 -45.52 4.64
N GLN A 182 0.81 -44.73 5.66
CA GLN A 182 0.97 -43.27 5.56
C GLN A 182 1.90 -42.86 4.40
N LYS A 183 2.90 -43.68 4.06
CA LYS A 183 3.80 -43.46 2.92
C LYS A 183 3.10 -43.63 1.57
N LEU A 184 2.27 -44.66 1.39
CA LEU A 184 1.41 -44.82 0.20
C LEU A 184 0.35 -43.70 0.12
N PHE A 185 -0.13 -43.21 1.26
CA PHE A 185 -1.02 -42.04 1.35
C PHE A 185 -0.30 -40.74 0.94
N ASN A 186 0.95 -40.58 1.36
CA ASN A 186 1.82 -39.43 1.06
C ASN A 186 2.41 -39.49 -0.38
N GLU A 187 2.44 -40.66 -1.01
CA GLU A 187 2.85 -40.84 -2.42
C GLU A 187 1.66 -40.73 -3.40
N LYS A 188 0.41 -40.93 -2.93
CA LYS A 188 -0.83 -40.79 -3.73
C LYS A 188 -1.54 -39.43 -3.57
N THR A 189 -0.95 -38.48 -2.85
CA THR A 189 -1.63 -37.30 -2.27
C THR A 189 -2.07 -36.24 -3.27
N VAL A 190 -1.66 -36.33 -4.53
CA VAL A 190 -2.29 -35.58 -5.63
C VAL A 190 -2.41 -36.51 -6.83
N THR A 191 -3.49 -37.27 -6.90
CA THR A 191 -3.88 -37.93 -8.15
C THR A 191 -4.67 -36.91 -8.97
N THR A 192 -4.18 -36.60 -10.17
CA THR A 192 -4.91 -35.79 -11.16
C THR A 192 -5.49 -36.71 -12.23
N VAL A 193 -6.76 -36.52 -12.57
CA VAL A 193 -7.44 -37.25 -13.66
C VAL A 193 -8.04 -36.29 -14.69
N GLU A 194 -8.27 -36.74 -15.92
CA GLU A 194 -8.72 -35.87 -17.02
C GLU A 194 -10.22 -35.54 -16.95
N SER A 195 -11.04 -36.46 -16.42
CA SER A 195 -12.49 -36.33 -16.40
C SER A 195 -13.15 -37.04 -15.20
N ILE A 196 -14.42 -36.71 -14.92
CA ILE A 196 -15.20 -37.36 -13.85
C ILE A 196 -15.33 -38.87 -14.10
N ALA A 197 -15.37 -39.31 -15.37
CA ALA A 197 -15.46 -40.72 -15.73
C ALA A 197 -14.24 -41.52 -15.23
N ASP A 198 -13.08 -40.88 -15.16
CA ASP A 198 -11.84 -41.51 -14.72
C ASP A 198 -11.85 -41.84 -13.22
N LEU A 199 -12.70 -41.19 -12.42
CA LEU A 199 -12.87 -41.47 -10.99
C LEU A 199 -13.33 -42.91 -10.72
N ALA A 200 -14.09 -43.50 -11.65
CA ALA A 200 -14.54 -44.89 -11.53
C ALA A 200 -13.39 -45.91 -11.62
N ASN A 201 -12.25 -45.48 -12.19
CA ASN A 201 -11.07 -46.33 -12.39
C ASN A 201 -10.02 -46.14 -11.27
N LEU A 202 -10.29 -45.27 -10.30
CA LEU A 202 -9.41 -45.03 -9.17
C LEU A 202 -9.74 -45.97 -8.02
N GLU A 203 -8.69 -46.40 -7.31
CA GLU A 203 -8.83 -47.08 -6.02
C GLU A 203 -9.55 -46.16 -5.02
N VAL A 204 -10.51 -46.66 -4.26
CA VAL A 204 -11.36 -45.81 -3.40
C VAL A 204 -11.09 -46.06 -1.93
N TRP A 205 -11.03 -44.99 -1.13
CA TRP A 205 -10.99 -45.06 0.33
C TRP A 205 -11.60 -43.79 0.93
N GLU A 206 -12.16 -43.91 2.13
CA GLU A 206 -12.85 -42.79 2.80
C GLU A 206 -11.90 -41.61 3.03
N GLY A 207 -12.34 -40.42 2.62
CA GLY A 207 -11.58 -39.18 2.74
C GLY A 207 -10.56 -38.94 1.62
N ARG A 208 -10.44 -39.82 0.62
CA ARG A 208 -9.54 -39.62 -0.53
C ARG A 208 -9.94 -38.37 -1.31
N THR A 209 -9.02 -37.41 -1.49
CA THR A 209 -9.22 -36.27 -2.40
C THR A 209 -8.46 -36.48 -3.72
N VAL A 210 -9.13 -36.25 -4.84
CA VAL A 210 -8.59 -36.33 -6.21
C VAL A 210 -8.93 -35.05 -6.96
N TYR A 211 -7.98 -34.51 -7.74
CA TYR A 211 -8.25 -33.38 -8.61
C TYR A 211 -8.64 -33.86 -10.00
N VAL A 212 -9.88 -33.57 -10.42
CA VAL A 212 -10.36 -33.80 -11.77
C VAL A 212 -10.14 -32.53 -12.57
N LYS A 213 -9.39 -32.60 -13.68
CA LYS A 213 -9.14 -31.42 -14.52
C LYS A 213 -10.46 -30.80 -14.96
N ARG A 214 -10.52 -29.46 -14.93
CA ARG A 214 -11.68 -28.62 -15.29
C ARG A 214 -12.92 -28.78 -14.39
N GLU A 215 -12.96 -29.77 -13.51
CA GLU A 215 -14.11 -30.05 -12.63
C GLU A 215 -13.78 -29.76 -11.16
N GLY A 216 -12.54 -29.95 -10.72
CA GLY A 216 -12.05 -29.59 -9.38
C GLY A 216 -11.82 -30.79 -8.48
N ASN A 217 -11.83 -30.56 -7.16
CA ASN A 217 -11.51 -31.59 -6.18
C ASN A 217 -12.73 -32.46 -5.87
N PHE A 218 -12.55 -33.77 -5.86
CA PHE A 218 -13.55 -34.73 -5.43
C PHE A 218 -13.01 -35.49 -4.22
N LYS A 219 -13.83 -35.60 -3.18
CA LYS A 219 -13.58 -36.38 -1.98
C LYS A 219 -14.45 -37.63 -1.99
N TYR A 220 -13.84 -38.79 -1.85
CA TYR A 220 -14.60 -40.03 -1.68
C TYR A 220 -15.13 -40.09 -0.24
N THR A 221 -16.43 -40.07 -0.08
CA THR A 221 -17.08 -40.25 1.23
C THR A 221 -18.30 -41.15 1.08
N GLN A 222 -18.67 -41.90 2.11
CA GLN A 222 -19.91 -42.69 2.15
C GLN A 222 -20.14 -43.59 0.90
N GLY A 223 -19.08 -44.13 0.33
CA GLY A 223 -19.16 -45.03 -0.83
C GLY A 223 -19.38 -44.34 -2.19
N ASN A 224 -19.25 -43.01 -2.27
CA ASN A 224 -19.34 -42.27 -3.53
C ASN A 224 -18.32 -41.13 -3.62
N TRP A 225 -18.02 -40.69 -4.84
CA TRP A 225 -17.26 -39.48 -5.07
C TRP A 225 -18.17 -38.26 -4.94
N PHE A 226 -17.87 -37.39 -3.99
CA PHE A 226 -18.54 -36.11 -3.80
C PHE A 226 -17.59 -34.97 -4.15
N PHE A 227 -18.12 -33.87 -4.67
CA PHE A 227 -17.29 -32.69 -4.85
C PHE A 227 -16.83 -32.14 -3.49
N ASP A 228 -15.52 -31.91 -3.35
CA ASP A 228 -14.89 -31.47 -2.12
C ASP A 228 -15.08 -29.96 -1.94
N ARG A 229 -16.18 -29.58 -1.26
CA ARG A 229 -16.56 -28.18 -1.05
C ARG A 229 -15.60 -27.42 -0.13
N ASP A 230 -14.77 -28.12 0.64
CA ASP A 230 -13.84 -27.53 1.60
C ASP A 230 -12.55 -27.05 0.93
N ARG A 231 -12.29 -27.47 -0.32
CA ARG A 231 -11.15 -27.02 -1.12
C ARG A 231 -11.59 -26.10 -2.25
N ILE A 232 -11.07 -24.87 -2.23
CA ILE A 232 -11.31 -23.89 -3.29
C ILE A 232 -10.76 -24.43 -4.61
N ARG A 233 -11.62 -24.50 -5.64
CA ARG A 233 -11.23 -24.91 -6.98
C ARG A 233 -10.37 -23.82 -7.63
N CYS A 234 -9.17 -24.18 -8.07
CA CYS A 234 -8.30 -23.30 -8.85
C CYS A 234 -8.62 -23.39 -10.34
N ILE A 235 -8.67 -22.23 -10.99
CA ILE A 235 -8.90 -22.04 -12.43
C ILE A 235 -7.72 -21.23 -12.97
N ALA A 236 -7.15 -21.60 -14.10
CA ALA A 236 -5.90 -20.97 -14.55
C ALA A 236 -6.12 -19.50 -14.91
N THR A 237 -7.14 -19.21 -15.73
CA THR A 237 -7.33 -17.88 -16.33
C THR A 237 -8.79 -17.42 -16.32
N ILE A 238 -9.02 -16.12 -16.58
CA ILE A 238 -10.37 -15.59 -16.80
C ILE A 238 -11.02 -16.22 -18.04
N ALA A 239 -10.24 -16.53 -19.08
CA ALA A 239 -10.74 -17.23 -20.27
C ALA A 239 -11.26 -18.63 -19.92
N GLU A 240 -10.58 -19.34 -19.02
CA GLU A 240 -11.06 -20.64 -18.53
C GLU A 240 -12.30 -20.48 -17.65
N LEU A 241 -12.34 -19.47 -16.76
CA LEU A 241 -13.51 -19.18 -15.91
C LEU A 241 -14.80 -18.97 -16.73
N ARG A 242 -14.69 -18.35 -17.90
CA ARG A 242 -15.82 -18.15 -18.84
C ARG A 242 -16.41 -19.46 -19.36
N LEU A 243 -15.64 -20.54 -19.32
CA LEU A 243 -16.06 -21.89 -19.73
C LEU A 243 -16.44 -22.75 -18.52
N THR A 244 -15.96 -22.40 -17.32
CA THR A 244 -16.22 -23.15 -16.09
C THR A 244 -17.64 -22.96 -15.57
N LYS A 245 -18.42 -24.03 -15.56
CA LYS A 245 -19.77 -24.02 -14.99
C LYS A 245 -19.70 -24.03 -13.45
N PRO A 246 -20.54 -23.24 -12.78
CA PRO A 246 -20.72 -23.37 -11.34
C PRO A 246 -21.39 -24.72 -11.05
N GLN A 247 -20.99 -25.33 -9.93
CA GLN A 247 -21.51 -26.61 -9.46
C GLN A 247 -22.59 -26.44 -8.40
N TYR A 248 -22.56 -25.34 -7.63
CA TYR A 248 -23.57 -25.01 -6.63
C TYR A 248 -23.63 -23.51 -6.36
N THR A 249 -24.77 -23.03 -5.86
CA THR A 249 -24.95 -21.62 -5.46
C THR A 249 -23.95 -21.23 -4.37
N ASN A 250 -23.39 -20.03 -4.47
CA ASN A 250 -22.34 -19.49 -3.60
C ASN A 250 -21.01 -20.25 -3.65
N GLU A 251 -20.76 -21.04 -4.70
CA GLU A 251 -19.43 -21.60 -4.96
C GLU A 251 -18.39 -20.49 -5.07
N ILE A 252 -17.25 -20.69 -4.40
CA ILE A 252 -16.07 -19.83 -4.50
C ILE A 252 -14.97 -20.60 -5.23
N VAL A 253 -14.40 -19.96 -6.24
CA VAL A 253 -13.24 -20.45 -7.01
C VAL A 253 -12.12 -19.42 -6.94
N PHE A 254 -10.89 -19.87 -7.11
CA PHE A 254 -9.72 -19.02 -7.21
C PHE A 254 -9.19 -19.04 -8.65
N VAL A 255 -9.17 -17.89 -9.30
CA VAL A 255 -8.51 -17.74 -10.60
C VAL A 255 -7.05 -17.34 -10.36
N VAL A 256 -6.11 -18.05 -10.96
CA VAL A 256 -4.67 -17.84 -10.72
C VAL A 256 -4.19 -16.52 -11.33
N GLU A 257 -4.56 -16.26 -12.59
CA GLU A 257 -4.09 -15.09 -13.34
C GLU A 257 -5.16 -14.58 -14.32
N TYR A 258 -5.01 -13.36 -14.84
CA TYR A 258 -5.96 -12.80 -15.79
C TYR A 258 -5.93 -13.55 -17.12
N SER A 259 -4.74 -13.64 -17.70
CA SER A 259 -4.42 -14.37 -18.93
C SER A 259 -3.19 -15.25 -18.73
N GLU A 260 -3.04 -16.27 -19.56
CA GLU A 260 -1.95 -17.24 -19.46
C GLU A 260 -0.57 -16.55 -19.44
N GLY A 261 0.23 -16.85 -18.41
CA GLY A 261 1.58 -16.31 -18.22
C GLY A 261 1.64 -14.85 -17.74
N SER A 262 0.51 -14.23 -17.39
CA SER A 262 0.50 -12.85 -16.86
C SER A 262 0.94 -12.76 -15.41
N VAL A 263 0.84 -13.86 -14.64
CA VAL A 263 1.15 -13.98 -13.20
C VAL A 263 0.45 -13.00 -12.26
N VAL A 264 -0.48 -12.19 -12.79
CA VAL A 264 -1.25 -11.17 -12.05
C VAL A 264 -2.70 -11.18 -12.51
N GLY A 265 -3.56 -10.44 -11.79
CA GLY A 265 -4.95 -10.24 -12.22
C GLY A 265 -5.90 -11.41 -11.91
N GLY A 266 -5.43 -12.44 -11.21
CA GLY A 266 -6.25 -13.49 -10.61
C GLY A 266 -7.06 -13.01 -9.39
N GLY A 267 -7.62 -13.93 -8.61
CA GLY A 267 -8.37 -13.65 -7.40
C GLY A 267 -9.57 -14.58 -7.19
N HIS A 268 -10.32 -14.35 -6.10
CA HIS A 268 -11.50 -15.14 -5.77
C HIS A 268 -12.73 -14.67 -6.54
N PHE A 269 -13.54 -15.63 -6.99
CA PHE A 269 -14.81 -15.41 -7.63
C PHE A 269 -15.88 -16.24 -6.95
N ARG A 270 -17.04 -15.62 -6.71
CA ARG A 270 -18.22 -16.29 -6.21
C ARG A 270 -19.29 -16.37 -7.29
N TYR A 271 -19.90 -17.53 -7.44
CA TYR A 271 -21.13 -17.68 -8.20
C TYR A 271 -22.34 -17.44 -7.30
N ALA A 272 -23.21 -16.50 -7.65
CA ALA A 272 -24.48 -16.28 -6.95
C ALA A 272 -25.65 -16.56 -7.90
N ALA A 273 -26.47 -17.58 -7.61
CA ALA A 273 -27.56 -18.00 -8.48
C ALA A 273 -28.66 -16.94 -8.61
N GLU A 274 -28.84 -16.09 -7.59
CA GLU A 274 -29.73 -14.92 -7.65
C GLU A 274 -29.20 -13.77 -8.52
N MET A 275 -27.91 -13.73 -8.84
CA MET A 275 -27.31 -12.76 -9.76
C MET A 275 -27.50 -13.22 -11.21
N SER A 276 -28.76 -13.26 -11.65
CA SER A 276 -29.07 -13.68 -13.02
C SER A 276 -28.61 -12.65 -14.06
N SER A 277 -28.30 -13.12 -15.27
CA SER A 277 -27.77 -12.35 -16.41
C SER A 277 -28.54 -11.08 -16.83
N THR A 278 -29.75 -10.87 -16.31
CA THR A 278 -30.59 -9.67 -16.53
C THR A 278 -30.21 -8.49 -15.63
N VAL A 279 -29.45 -8.69 -14.55
CA VAL A 279 -29.11 -7.63 -13.57
C VAL A 279 -27.67 -7.14 -13.72
N PHE A 280 -26.73 -8.01 -14.09
CA PHE A 280 -25.32 -7.67 -14.22
C PHE A 280 -24.77 -8.03 -15.61
N ALA A 281 -24.10 -7.07 -16.25
CA ALA A 281 -23.42 -7.26 -17.52
C ALA A 281 -22.09 -8.01 -17.32
N ASP A 282 -21.57 -8.60 -18.40
CA ASP A 282 -20.18 -9.04 -18.42
C ASP A 282 -19.32 -7.79 -18.59
N ASP A 283 -18.48 -7.48 -17.60
CA ASP A 283 -17.60 -6.32 -17.63
C ASP A 283 -16.13 -6.71 -17.81
N ALA A 284 -15.85 -8.02 -17.88
CA ALA A 284 -14.52 -8.62 -17.96
C ALA A 284 -13.56 -8.23 -16.80
N VAL A 285 -14.05 -7.61 -15.73
CA VAL A 285 -13.27 -7.14 -14.57
C VAL A 285 -13.84 -7.71 -13.27
N ILE A 286 -15.06 -7.33 -12.89
CA ILE A 286 -15.75 -7.76 -11.66
C ILE A 286 -16.68 -8.94 -11.96
N ASN A 287 -17.43 -8.88 -13.06
CA ASN A 287 -18.43 -9.88 -13.44
C ASN A 287 -18.02 -10.59 -14.73
N ILE A 288 -17.86 -11.90 -14.65
CA ILE A 288 -17.46 -12.77 -15.76
C ILE A 288 -18.61 -13.73 -16.06
N LYS A 289 -19.18 -13.65 -17.26
CA LYS A 289 -20.29 -14.53 -17.67
C LYS A 289 -19.78 -15.86 -18.22
N ASN A 290 -20.52 -16.90 -17.86
CA ASN A 290 -20.53 -18.20 -18.53
C ASN A 290 -21.99 -18.54 -18.90
N GLY A 291 -22.38 -18.24 -20.15
CA GLY A 291 -23.76 -18.38 -20.58
C GLY A 291 -24.72 -17.53 -19.72
N SER A 292 -25.65 -18.18 -19.03
CA SER A 292 -26.59 -17.53 -18.10
C SER A 292 -26.01 -17.28 -16.69
N ASN A 293 -24.86 -17.87 -16.37
CA ASN A 293 -24.24 -17.80 -15.05
C ASN A 293 -23.27 -16.62 -14.97
N ILE A 294 -23.12 -16.04 -13.77
CA ILE A 294 -22.18 -14.94 -13.50
C ILE A 294 -21.25 -15.32 -12.35
N TRP A 295 -19.95 -15.22 -12.60
CA TRP A 295 -18.93 -15.23 -11.58
C TRP A 295 -18.60 -13.78 -11.20
N THR A 296 -18.71 -13.45 -9.92
CA THR A 296 -18.44 -12.10 -9.41
C THR A 296 -17.22 -12.12 -8.51
N ARG A 297 -16.27 -11.22 -8.72
CA ARG A 297 -15.10 -11.08 -7.85
C ARG A 297 -15.50 -10.81 -6.41
N CYS A 298 -14.79 -11.44 -5.48
CA CYS A 298 -15.00 -11.30 -4.05
C CYS A 298 -13.68 -11.38 -3.29
N ASN A 299 -13.71 -11.01 -2.01
CA ASN A 299 -12.64 -11.35 -1.09
C ASN A 299 -12.66 -12.88 -0.82
N SER A 300 -11.62 -13.40 -0.16
CA SER A 300 -11.52 -14.83 0.17
C SER A 300 -12.67 -15.35 1.03
N ASP A 301 -13.30 -14.48 1.82
CA ASP A 301 -14.49 -14.76 2.63
C ASP A 301 -15.83 -14.62 1.86
N GLY A 302 -15.76 -14.32 0.55
CA GLY A 302 -16.94 -14.09 -0.29
C GLY A 302 -17.56 -12.70 -0.15
N SER A 303 -16.97 -11.78 0.62
CA SER A 303 -17.46 -10.39 0.74
C SER A 303 -17.12 -9.54 -0.49
N ILE A 304 -17.81 -8.39 -0.63
CA ILE A 304 -17.66 -7.49 -1.77
C ILE A 304 -16.30 -6.78 -1.73
N VAL A 305 -15.61 -6.78 -2.87
CA VAL A 305 -14.35 -6.07 -3.10
C VAL A 305 -14.55 -4.56 -3.23
N ARG A 306 -13.64 -3.77 -2.67
CA ARG A 306 -13.68 -2.30 -2.69
C ARG A 306 -12.38 -1.64 -3.15
N GLU A 307 -11.33 -2.44 -3.25
CA GLU A 307 -10.06 -2.08 -3.86
C GLU A 307 -9.94 -2.96 -5.10
N VAL A 308 -9.82 -2.32 -6.26
CA VAL A 308 -9.85 -2.98 -7.56
C VAL A 308 -8.49 -2.75 -8.23
N PRO A 309 -7.60 -3.75 -8.20
CA PRO A 309 -6.40 -3.77 -9.03
C PRO A 309 -6.77 -3.69 -10.51
N MET A 310 -6.08 -2.83 -11.27
CA MET A 310 -6.33 -2.71 -12.71
C MET A 310 -5.94 -3.98 -13.48
N GLU A 311 -5.06 -4.79 -12.91
CA GLU A 311 -4.69 -6.12 -13.40
C GLU A 311 -5.91 -7.03 -13.54
N TRP A 312 -6.99 -6.78 -12.78
CA TRP A 312 -8.25 -7.51 -12.92
C TRP A 312 -8.96 -7.28 -14.25
N GLY A 313 -8.65 -6.19 -14.95
CA GLY A 313 -9.09 -5.91 -16.32
C GLY A 313 -8.01 -6.12 -17.38
N GLY A 314 -6.94 -6.84 -17.04
CA GLY A 314 -5.85 -7.14 -17.97
C GLY A 314 -4.93 -5.96 -18.27
N VAL A 315 -4.88 -4.98 -17.36
CA VAL A 315 -3.90 -3.89 -17.36
C VAL A 315 -2.64 -4.36 -16.65
N PHE A 316 -1.52 -4.43 -17.34
CA PHE A 316 -0.28 -5.01 -16.82
C PHE A 316 0.81 -3.94 -16.61
N SER A 317 1.79 -4.24 -15.76
CA SER A 317 2.89 -3.32 -15.48
C SER A 317 3.86 -3.25 -16.65
N THR A 318 3.75 -2.22 -17.49
CA THR A 318 4.61 -2.04 -18.67
C THR A 318 4.54 -0.62 -19.26
N TYR A 319 5.58 -0.26 -19.99
CA TYR A 319 5.64 0.92 -20.86
C TYR A 319 5.65 0.57 -22.36
N ASP A 320 5.56 -0.70 -22.71
CA ASP A 320 5.85 -1.17 -24.07
C ASP A 320 4.68 -0.96 -25.02
N TYR A 321 3.45 -0.95 -24.51
CA TYR A 321 2.24 -0.83 -25.32
C TYR A 321 1.16 -0.02 -24.60
N ASP A 322 0.25 0.56 -25.40
CA ASP A 322 -0.90 1.31 -24.90
C ASP A 322 -1.91 0.39 -24.20
N GLN A 323 -2.44 0.87 -23.07
CA GLN A 323 -3.42 0.17 -22.26
C GLN A 323 -4.68 1.01 -22.01
N SER A 324 -4.84 2.13 -22.73
CA SER A 324 -5.88 3.13 -22.46
C SER A 324 -7.29 2.56 -22.41
N ASP A 325 -7.67 1.71 -23.38
CA ASP A 325 -9.02 1.14 -23.44
C ASP A 325 -9.29 0.19 -22.26
N LYS A 326 -8.28 -0.57 -21.83
CA LYS A 326 -8.39 -1.48 -20.69
C LYS A 326 -8.49 -0.70 -19.38
N VAL A 327 -7.69 0.36 -19.23
CA VAL A 327 -7.73 1.28 -18.08
C VAL A 327 -9.11 1.92 -17.97
N GLN A 328 -9.63 2.45 -19.08
CA GLN A 328 -10.96 3.06 -19.11
C GLN A 328 -12.05 2.03 -18.80
N ASN A 329 -11.94 0.79 -19.28
CA ASN A 329 -12.87 -0.28 -18.95
C ASN A 329 -12.92 -0.55 -17.44
N VAL A 330 -11.75 -0.71 -16.79
CA VAL A 330 -11.67 -0.89 -15.32
C VAL A 330 -12.32 0.28 -14.59
N ILE A 331 -12.02 1.52 -14.98
CA ILE A 331 -12.61 2.71 -14.36
C ILE A 331 -14.13 2.71 -14.49
N ASN A 332 -14.65 2.36 -15.67
CA ASN A 332 -16.08 2.28 -15.93
C ASN A 332 -16.74 1.19 -15.07
N THR A 333 -16.11 0.01 -14.94
CA THR A 333 -16.61 -1.06 -14.07
C THR A 333 -16.65 -0.63 -12.61
N CYS A 334 -15.59 0.03 -12.13
CA CYS A 334 -15.55 0.57 -10.77
C CYS A 334 -16.64 1.61 -10.52
N LEU A 335 -16.94 2.44 -11.53
CA LEU A 335 -18.06 3.40 -11.44
C LEU A 335 -19.38 2.67 -11.30
N THR A 336 -19.64 1.66 -12.13
CA THR A 336 -20.84 0.82 -12.02
C THR A 336 -20.94 0.14 -10.65
N LEU A 337 -19.84 -0.36 -10.11
CA LEU A 337 -19.80 -0.96 -8.77
C LEU A 337 -20.15 0.07 -7.67
N ALA A 338 -19.67 1.32 -7.81
CA ALA A 338 -19.95 2.38 -6.85
C ALA A 338 -21.40 2.92 -6.93
N THR A 339 -22.02 2.85 -8.11
CA THR A 339 -23.36 3.43 -8.36
C THR A 339 -24.51 2.42 -8.33
N ASN A 340 -24.27 1.11 -8.52
CA ASN A 340 -25.31 0.09 -8.40
C ASN A 340 -25.82 -0.04 -6.94
N ARG A 341 -26.96 0.59 -6.63
CA ARG A 341 -27.57 0.60 -5.28
C ARG A 341 -29.02 0.10 -5.28
N SER A 342 -29.38 -0.62 -4.21
CA SER A 342 -30.78 -0.76 -3.78
C SER A 342 -31.26 0.53 -3.11
N ALA A 343 -32.57 0.80 -3.17
CA ALA A 343 -33.16 2.09 -2.76
C ALA A 343 -32.91 2.50 -1.29
N ALA A 344 -32.55 1.56 -0.40
CA ALA A 344 -32.32 1.79 1.02
C ALA A 344 -30.92 2.34 1.39
N VAL A 345 -29.93 2.28 0.48
CA VAL A 345 -28.53 2.68 0.73
C VAL A 345 -28.17 4.02 0.07
N LYS A 346 -29.18 4.78 -0.40
CA LYS A 346 -28.99 6.04 -1.11
C LYS A 346 -28.24 7.11 -0.28
N SER A 347 -28.34 7.11 1.05
CA SER A 347 -27.79 8.18 1.90
C SER A 347 -26.28 8.15 2.20
N LEU A 348 -25.54 7.07 1.85
CA LEU A 348 -24.09 7.00 2.06
C LEU A 348 -23.38 6.61 0.76
N ALA A 349 -22.71 7.58 0.11
CA ALA A 349 -21.86 7.32 -1.03
C ALA A 349 -20.67 6.42 -0.63
N ARG A 350 -20.63 5.22 -1.22
CA ARG A 350 -19.51 4.27 -1.08
C ARG A 350 -18.53 4.55 -2.21
N ARG A 351 -17.24 4.77 -1.90
CA ARG A 351 -16.19 4.96 -2.90
C ARG A 351 -15.44 3.65 -3.18
N VAL A 352 -15.06 3.45 -4.43
CA VAL A 352 -14.23 2.32 -4.88
C VAL A 352 -12.81 2.84 -5.12
N ALA A 353 -11.82 2.14 -4.60
CA ALA A 353 -10.41 2.44 -4.84
C ALA A 353 -9.91 1.67 -6.05
N ILE A 354 -9.21 2.36 -6.95
CA ILE A 354 -8.53 1.76 -8.08
C ILE A 354 -7.05 1.71 -7.77
N ILE A 355 -6.46 0.52 -7.92
CA ILE A 355 -5.04 0.27 -7.68
C ILE A 355 -4.37 0.03 -9.04
N PRO A 356 -3.61 0.98 -9.58
CA PRO A 356 -2.87 0.77 -10.83
C PRO A 356 -1.65 -0.14 -10.63
N PRO A 357 -1.14 -0.76 -11.70
CA PRO A 357 0.16 -1.42 -11.67
C PRO A 357 1.29 -0.39 -11.50
N PRO A 358 2.51 -0.83 -11.14
CA PRO A 358 3.65 0.07 -10.98
C PRO A 358 3.96 0.94 -12.21
N LYS A 359 3.76 0.41 -13.42
CA LYS A 359 4.04 1.10 -14.69
C LYS A 359 2.85 1.00 -15.63
N LEU A 360 2.38 2.13 -16.13
CA LEU A 360 1.27 2.20 -17.06
C LEU A 360 1.63 3.09 -18.25
N ARG A 361 1.08 2.75 -19.42
CA ARG A 361 1.15 3.59 -20.60
C ARG A 361 -0.22 3.79 -21.25
N CYS A 362 -0.51 5.04 -21.56
CA CYS A 362 -1.78 5.48 -22.14
C CYS A 362 -1.54 6.48 -23.30
N ASN A 363 -2.21 6.28 -24.44
CA ASN A 363 -2.21 7.21 -25.57
C ASN A 363 -3.58 7.83 -25.84
N LYS A 364 -4.59 7.61 -25.00
CA LYS A 364 -5.91 8.26 -25.07
C LYS A 364 -6.26 8.98 -23.77
N THR A 365 -7.23 9.89 -23.84
CA THR A 365 -7.83 10.50 -22.64
C THR A 365 -8.42 9.42 -21.74
N ILE A 366 -8.03 9.43 -20.47
CA ILE A 366 -8.63 8.64 -19.40
C ILE A 366 -9.58 9.52 -18.60
N LYS A 367 -10.81 9.06 -18.39
CA LYS A 367 -11.86 9.78 -17.65
C LYS A 367 -12.17 9.06 -16.35
N ILE A 368 -12.03 9.76 -15.24
CA ILE A 368 -12.32 9.24 -13.90
C ILE A 368 -13.39 10.04 -13.20
N ASN A 369 -14.38 9.35 -12.64
CA ASN A 369 -15.39 9.98 -11.80
C ASN A 369 -14.90 10.08 -10.35
N ILE A 370 -14.28 11.20 -10.00
CA ILE A 370 -13.64 11.37 -8.69
C ILE A 370 -14.66 11.44 -7.52
N THR A 371 -15.94 11.69 -7.80
CA THR A 371 -16.99 11.66 -6.77
C THR A 371 -17.14 10.27 -6.16
N PHE A 372 -17.05 9.23 -6.98
CA PHE A 372 -17.24 7.84 -6.55
C PHE A 372 -15.95 7.02 -6.53
N LEU A 373 -14.93 7.45 -7.26
CA LEU A 373 -13.70 6.70 -7.46
C LEU A 373 -12.51 7.45 -6.89
N LYS A 374 -11.52 6.72 -6.38
CA LYS A 374 -10.19 7.24 -6.04
C LYS A 374 -9.11 6.38 -6.65
N ILE A 375 -7.94 6.97 -6.91
CA ILE A 375 -6.74 6.23 -7.29
C ILE A 375 -5.81 6.18 -6.08
N ILE A 376 -5.38 4.98 -5.72
CA ILE A 376 -4.30 4.75 -4.75
C ILE A 376 -3.14 4.15 -5.54
N GLY A 377 -2.21 5.02 -5.95
CA GLY A 377 -1.17 4.68 -6.89
C GLY A 377 -0.10 3.73 -6.35
N LYS A 378 0.17 3.74 -5.03
CA LYS A 378 1.27 2.94 -4.43
C LYS A 378 2.61 3.15 -5.18
N SER A 379 2.93 4.41 -5.47
CA SER A 379 4.08 4.82 -6.30
C SER A 379 4.00 4.42 -7.78
N SER A 380 2.80 4.22 -8.33
CA SER A 380 2.62 3.94 -9.75
C SER A 380 3.02 5.12 -10.64
N GLU A 381 3.53 4.79 -11.82
CA GLU A 381 3.97 5.73 -12.84
C GLU A 381 3.13 5.56 -14.12
N TRP A 382 2.53 6.65 -14.59
CA TRP A 382 1.64 6.69 -15.74
C TRP A 382 2.25 7.53 -16.85
N ALA A 383 2.68 6.85 -17.90
CA ALA A 383 3.20 7.45 -19.13
C ALA A 383 2.06 7.81 -20.07
N PHE A 384 2.01 9.07 -20.47
CA PHE A 384 1.14 9.53 -21.55
C PHE A 384 1.97 9.85 -22.79
N ASP A 385 1.58 9.31 -23.95
CA ASP A 385 2.29 9.55 -25.21
C ASP A 385 2.09 10.99 -25.70
N ALA A 386 3.17 11.71 -26.03
CA ALA A 386 3.11 13.08 -26.54
C ALA A 386 2.32 13.23 -27.85
N ASN A 387 2.19 12.13 -28.61
CA ASN A 387 1.40 12.05 -29.85
C ASN A 387 0.05 11.33 -29.64
N GLY A 388 -0.40 11.18 -28.39
CA GLY A 388 -1.66 10.55 -28.03
C GLY A 388 -2.89 11.34 -28.51
N ASN A 389 -4.01 10.64 -28.60
CA ASN A 389 -5.31 11.22 -28.90
C ASN A 389 -6.00 11.67 -27.60
N TYR A 390 -5.89 12.95 -27.30
CA TYR A 390 -6.44 13.55 -26.08
C TYR A 390 -7.63 14.49 -26.35
N ASP A 391 -8.28 14.31 -27.49
CA ASP A 391 -9.38 15.17 -27.95
C ASP A 391 -10.75 14.74 -27.40
N GLU A 392 -10.83 13.58 -26.75
CA GLU A 392 -12.09 13.02 -26.24
C GLU A 392 -12.61 13.70 -24.97
N HIS A 393 -11.93 14.76 -24.52
CA HIS A 393 -12.38 15.57 -23.39
C HIS A 393 -13.40 16.63 -23.83
N PRO A 394 -14.57 16.72 -23.17
CA PRO A 394 -15.52 17.78 -23.45
C PRO A 394 -14.95 19.14 -23.06
N THR A 395 -14.79 20.02 -24.04
CA THR A 395 -14.94 21.49 -23.90
C THR A 395 -13.94 22.29 -23.07
N ALA A 396 -12.73 21.82 -22.81
CA ALA A 396 -11.68 22.72 -22.32
C ALA A 396 -11.19 23.59 -23.49
N THR A 397 -11.55 24.87 -23.51
CA THR A 397 -11.13 25.82 -24.55
C THR A 397 -10.24 26.87 -23.91
N ALA A 398 -9.03 27.07 -24.43
CA ALA A 398 -8.18 28.18 -24.01
C ALA A 398 -8.86 29.53 -24.28
N LEU A 399 -8.38 30.61 -23.65
CA LEU A 399 -8.89 31.98 -23.84
C LEU A 399 -8.91 32.44 -25.32
N ASP A 400 -8.18 31.76 -26.20
CA ASP A 400 -8.09 32.04 -27.64
C ASP A 400 -8.99 31.13 -28.52
N GLY A 401 -9.80 30.26 -27.93
CA GLY A 401 -10.66 29.33 -28.69
C GLY A 401 -10.04 27.96 -28.97
N THR A 402 -8.79 27.69 -28.54
CA THR A 402 -8.11 26.42 -28.79
C THR A 402 -8.63 25.30 -27.90
N LYS A 403 -9.02 24.15 -28.47
CA LYS A 403 -9.36 22.94 -27.70
C LYS A 403 -8.13 22.42 -26.96
N LEU A 404 -8.26 22.21 -25.67
CA LEU A 404 -7.24 21.66 -24.79
C LEU A 404 -7.28 20.13 -24.84
N LYS A 405 -6.09 19.53 -24.81
CA LYS A 405 -5.87 18.08 -24.94
C LYS A 405 -5.61 17.50 -23.56
N VAL A 406 -6.52 16.68 -23.03
CA VAL A 406 -6.43 16.22 -21.62
C VAL A 406 -6.07 14.73 -21.55
N CYS A 407 -4.99 14.42 -20.84
CA CYS A 407 -4.55 13.05 -20.58
C CYS A 407 -5.44 12.36 -19.54
N LEU A 408 -5.54 12.93 -18.33
CA LEU A 408 -6.43 12.45 -17.27
C LEU A 408 -7.47 13.51 -16.93
N ALA A 409 -8.73 13.16 -17.10
CA ALA A 409 -9.86 14.02 -16.83
C ALA A 409 -10.61 13.54 -15.60
N GLY A 410 -10.59 14.35 -14.54
CA GLY A 410 -11.59 14.21 -13.50
C GLY A 410 -12.92 14.70 -14.05
N VAL A 411 -13.95 13.85 -14.02
CA VAL A 411 -15.33 14.23 -14.37
C VAL A 411 -16.22 14.19 -13.13
N GLY A 412 -17.03 15.23 -12.89
CA GLY A 412 -18.05 15.21 -11.84
C GLY A 412 -19.21 14.24 -12.14
N PHE A 413 -20.04 13.93 -11.15
CA PHE A 413 -21.30 13.16 -11.35
C PHE A 413 -22.52 14.01 -11.00
N GLY A 414 -23.63 13.77 -11.71
CA GLY A 414 -24.88 14.53 -11.61
C GLY A 414 -25.66 14.06 -10.42
N LEU A 415 -25.82 14.93 -9.43
CA LEU A 415 -26.54 14.60 -8.21
C LEU A 415 -27.95 15.16 -8.31
N SER A 416 -28.96 14.28 -8.17
CA SER A 416 -30.29 14.74 -7.77
C SER A 416 -30.19 15.37 -6.37
N ASN A 417 -31.07 16.32 -6.04
CA ASN A 417 -30.97 17.24 -4.88
C ASN A 417 -30.68 16.62 -3.48
N ASN A 418 -30.73 15.29 -3.32
CA ASN A 418 -30.45 14.59 -2.06
C ASN A 418 -29.04 13.98 -1.92
N ASP A 419 -28.23 13.92 -2.99
CA ASP A 419 -26.90 13.28 -2.96
C ASP A 419 -25.71 14.27 -2.97
N SER A 420 -25.99 15.58 -2.97
CA SER A 420 -25.01 16.68 -2.95
C SER A 420 -23.95 16.56 -1.86
N VAL A 421 -24.25 15.89 -0.74
CA VAL A 421 -23.32 15.67 0.37
C VAL A 421 -22.06 14.92 -0.04
N ALA A 422 -22.10 14.07 -1.09
CA ALA A 422 -20.94 13.27 -1.49
C ALA A 422 -19.81 14.09 -2.13
N CYS A 423 -20.12 15.17 -2.85
CA CYS A 423 -19.11 15.98 -3.54
C CYS A 423 -18.46 17.05 -2.66
N TYR A 424 -19.00 17.36 -1.47
CA TYR A 424 -18.45 18.37 -0.54
C TYR A 424 -17.68 17.78 0.65
N ARG A 425 -17.31 16.50 0.61
CA ARG A 425 -16.47 15.89 1.66
C ARG A 425 -15.00 16.09 1.35
N ASP A 426 -14.22 16.53 2.34
CA ASP A 426 -12.75 16.52 2.29
C ASP A 426 -12.29 15.08 2.05
N ARG A 427 -11.63 14.85 0.91
CA ARG A 427 -11.29 13.50 0.46
C ARG A 427 -10.07 13.52 -0.44
N VAL A 428 -9.23 12.49 -0.32
CA VAL A 428 -8.13 12.25 -1.25
C VAL A 428 -8.66 11.49 -2.46
N ASP A 429 -8.44 12.05 -3.65
CA ASP A 429 -8.93 11.54 -4.93
C ASP A 429 -7.81 10.88 -5.74
N LEU A 430 -6.63 11.49 -5.75
CA LEU A 430 -5.39 10.90 -6.26
C LEU A 430 -4.36 10.84 -5.13
N ASN A 431 -3.75 9.68 -4.93
CA ASN A 431 -2.72 9.44 -3.93
C ASN A 431 -1.54 8.67 -4.54
N GLU A 432 -0.31 9.11 -4.31
CA GLU A 432 0.93 8.38 -4.63
C GLU A 432 1.02 7.91 -6.10
N VAL A 433 0.73 8.80 -7.05
CA VAL A 433 0.80 8.51 -8.49
C VAL A 433 1.58 9.58 -9.23
N SER A 434 2.44 9.16 -10.15
CA SER A 434 3.23 10.07 -10.98
C SER A 434 2.76 10.00 -12.43
N PHE A 435 2.35 11.13 -12.97
CA PHE A 435 1.99 11.28 -14.38
C PHE A 435 3.12 11.97 -15.12
N TYR A 436 3.44 11.47 -16.31
CA TYR A 436 4.42 12.13 -17.16
C TYR A 436 4.11 12.02 -18.65
N LEU A 437 4.49 13.05 -19.40
CA LEU A 437 4.40 13.06 -20.86
C LEU A 437 5.68 12.48 -21.47
N ALA A 438 5.55 11.57 -22.43
CA ALA A 438 6.65 10.81 -23.03
C ALA A 438 6.70 10.98 -24.56
N THR A 439 7.89 11.18 -25.14
CA THR A 439 8.04 11.35 -26.60
C THR A 439 8.25 10.04 -27.38
N SER A 440 8.62 8.93 -26.74
CA SER A 440 8.91 7.65 -27.43
C SER A 440 8.78 6.41 -26.54
N TYR A 441 8.73 5.24 -27.17
CA TYR A 441 8.69 3.91 -26.53
C TYR A 441 10.02 3.58 -25.83
N ALA A 442 9.95 3.14 -24.57
CA ALA A 442 10.98 2.43 -23.79
C ALA A 442 12.26 3.17 -23.31
N ASN A 443 12.53 2.94 -22.02
CA ASN A 443 13.80 2.89 -21.26
C ASN A 443 14.69 4.12 -21.10
N ASP A 444 14.57 5.14 -21.95
CA ASP A 444 15.18 6.45 -21.72
C ASP A 444 14.22 7.50 -22.29
N MET A 445 13.11 7.74 -21.57
CA MET A 445 12.04 8.64 -22.01
C MET A 445 12.64 10.04 -22.31
N PRO A 446 12.81 10.42 -23.60
CA PRO A 446 13.49 11.65 -23.94
C PRO A 446 12.67 12.84 -23.42
N GLN A 447 13.36 13.92 -23.04
CA GLN A 447 12.69 15.10 -22.54
C GLN A 447 11.81 15.72 -23.64
N VAL A 448 10.51 15.88 -23.36
CA VAL A 448 9.66 16.81 -24.13
C VAL A 448 10.26 18.19 -23.88
N THR A 449 10.58 18.93 -24.94
CA THR A 449 10.96 20.35 -24.79
C THR A 449 9.84 21.09 -24.07
N GLN A 450 10.18 22.00 -23.16
CA GLN A 450 9.25 22.88 -22.41
C GLN A 450 8.51 23.85 -23.35
N ALA A 451 7.75 23.32 -24.29
CA ALA A 451 6.92 24.06 -25.20
C ALA A 451 5.48 23.97 -24.71
N ASP A 452 4.69 24.97 -25.05
CA ASP A 452 3.26 24.96 -24.82
C ASP A 452 2.57 23.99 -25.79
N THR A 453 2.65 22.69 -25.49
CA THR A 453 2.02 21.64 -26.30
C THR A 453 0.50 21.63 -26.18
N LYS A 454 -0.06 22.39 -25.22
CA LYS A 454 -1.48 22.36 -24.81
C LYS A 454 -1.97 20.99 -24.36
N ILE A 455 -1.06 20.02 -24.13
CA ILE A 455 -1.38 18.74 -23.52
C ILE A 455 -1.38 18.92 -22.00
N ILE A 456 -2.52 18.63 -21.39
CA ILE A 456 -2.79 18.76 -19.97
C ILE A 456 -2.63 17.40 -19.31
N GLY A 457 -1.78 17.31 -18.28
CA GLY A 457 -1.61 16.09 -17.50
C GLY A 457 -2.89 15.71 -16.76
N TYR A 458 -3.43 16.66 -15.98
CA TYR A 458 -4.72 16.50 -15.33
C TYR A 458 -5.59 17.75 -15.47
N ALA A 459 -6.85 17.55 -15.86
CA ALA A 459 -7.86 18.60 -15.79
C ALA A 459 -9.02 18.16 -14.88
N ALA A 460 -9.39 19.05 -13.98
CA ALA A 460 -10.65 18.98 -13.27
C ALA A 460 -11.72 19.64 -14.15
N TYR A 461 -12.70 18.90 -14.68
CA TYR A 461 -13.71 19.53 -15.52
C TYR A 461 -15.04 18.78 -15.54
N SER A 462 -16.11 19.56 -15.49
CA SER A 462 -17.48 19.10 -15.59
C SER A 462 -18.25 19.91 -16.63
N ASN A 463 -19.21 19.28 -17.32
CA ASN A 463 -19.92 19.91 -18.43
C ASN A 463 -21.18 20.67 -18.00
N GLU A 464 -21.67 20.44 -16.79
CA GLU A 464 -22.96 20.95 -16.32
C GLU A 464 -22.88 21.27 -14.83
N SER A 465 -23.69 22.23 -14.39
CA SER A 465 -23.75 22.67 -12.99
C SER A 465 -24.17 21.61 -11.97
N THR A 466 -24.65 20.46 -12.43
CA THR A 466 -24.99 19.29 -11.60
C THR A 466 -23.81 18.33 -11.43
N LEU A 467 -22.81 18.39 -12.32
CA LEU A 467 -21.57 17.62 -12.28
C LEU A 467 -20.52 18.52 -11.60
N ARG A 468 -20.15 18.24 -10.34
CA ARG A 468 -19.25 19.13 -9.57
C ARG A 468 -18.01 18.42 -9.07
N GLN A 469 -16.90 19.17 -9.01
CA GLN A 469 -15.64 18.75 -8.42
C GLN A 469 -15.21 19.73 -7.33
N ALA A 470 -15.94 19.68 -6.23
CA ALA A 470 -15.69 20.49 -5.05
C ALA A 470 -14.79 19.74 -4.04
N GLN A 471 -13.94 20.48 -3.32
CA GLN A 471 -13.15 19.97 -2.17
C GLN A 471 -12.35 18.70 -2.51
N VAL A 472 -11.62 18.75 -3.63
CA VAL A 472 -10.85 17.62 -4.17
C VAL A 472 -9.42 17.68 -3.65
N HIS A 473 -8.91 16.60 -3.06
CA HIS A 473 -7.54 16.57 -2.55
C HIS A 473 -6.66 15.64 -3.38
N TYR A 474 -5.51 16.15 -3.77
CA TYR A 474 -4.44 15.42 -4.44
C TYR A 474 -3.26 15.33 -3.49
N LYS A 475 -2.75 14.12 -3.27
CA LYS A 475 -1.69 13.88 -2.30
C LYS A 475 -0.56 13.08 -2.94
N ASP A 476 0.69 13.47 -2.65
CA ASP A 476 1.89 12.73 -3.08
C ASP A 476 1.87 12.41 -4.60
N THR A 477 1.32 13.33 -5.39
CA THR A 477 1.07 13.16 -6.82
C THR A 477 2.01 14.04 -7.63
N SER A 478 2.50 13.56 -8.77
CA SER A 478 3.38 14.36 -9.63
C SER A 478 2.89 14.49 -11.08
N TRP A 479 3.20 15.64 -11.69
CA TRP A 479 2.93 15.95 -13.09
C TRP A 479 4.21 16.45 -13.75
N ILE A 480 4.69 15.69 -14.72
CA ILE A 480 6.03 15.86 -15.27
C ILE A 480 5.97 16.02 -16.79
N ARG A 481 6.68 17.03 -17.34
CA ARG A 481 6.87 17.25 -18.80
C ARG A 481 5.62 17.57 -19.63
N PHE A 482 4.51 17.95 -19.00
CA PHE A 482 3.32 18.36 -19.74
C PHE A 482 3.43 19.79 -20.26
N GLY A 483 2.65 20.12 -21.29
CA GLY A 483 2.40 21.52 -21.62
C GLY A 483 1.76 22.21 -20.41
N ILE A 484 0.76 21.57 -19.80
CA ILE A 484 0.12 22.03 -18.57
C ILE A 484 0.05 20.86 -17.59
N GLY A 485 0.63 20.97 -16.40
CA GLY A 485 0.54 19.90 -15.40
C GLY A 485 -0.90 19.74 -14.89
N PHE A 486 -1.46 20.82 -14.33
CA PHE A 486 -2.83 20.87 -13.82
C PHE A 486 -3.63 22.06 -14.40
N CYS A 487 -4.93 21.83 -14.66
CA CYS A 487 -5.90 22.85 -15.05
C CYS A 487 -7.25 22.67 -14.31
N ASN A 488 -7.86 23.77 -13.84
CA ASN A 488 -9.04 23.75 -12.97
C ASN A 488 -10.41 23.70 -13.68
N GLY A 489 -10.52 23.99 -14.97
CA GLY A 489 -11.77 23.78 -15.73
C GLY A 489 -13.06 24.40 -15.16
N ASN A 490 -14.24 23.96 -15.65
CA ASN A 490 -15.56 24.39 -15.18
C ASN A 490 -16.06 23.53 -14.01
N TYR A 491 -16.83 24.14 -13.11
CA TYR A 491 -17.47 23.52 -11.95
C TYR A 491 -16.51 22.73 -11.05
N SER A 492 -15.27 23.19 -10.95
CA SER A 492 -14.28 22.66 -10.02
C SER A 492 -13.67 23.75 -9.16
N TRP A 493 -13.65 23.49 -7.86
CA TRP A 493 -13.19 24.44 -6.87
C TRP A 493 -12.82 23.77 -5.56
N GLY A 494 -12.10 24.50 -4.71
CA GLY A 494 -11.64 23.96 -3.44
C GLY A 494 -10.61 22.85 -3.61
N CYS A 495 -9.85 22.85 -4.72
CA CYS A 495 -8.81 21.85 -4.92
C CYS A 495 -7.64 22.10 -3.98
N GLU A 496 -7.16 21.03 -3.36
CA GLU A 496 -6.03 21.05 -2.46
C GLU A 496 -4.97 20.05 -2.94
N PHE A 497 -3.73 20.54 -3.02
CA PHE A 497 -2.57 19.76 -3.39
C PHE A 497 -1.66 19.68 -2.17
N ASP A 498 -1.39 18.47 -1.70
CA ASP A 498 -0.52 18.21 -0.56
C ASP A 498 0.68 17.38 -1.00
N ASN A 499 1.88 17.90 -0.74
CA ASN A 499 3.15 17.29 -1.12
C ASN A 499 3.23 16.87 -2.60
N CYS A 500 2.58 17.65 -3.48
CA CYS A 500 2.53 17.37 -4.91
C CYS A 500 3.71 18.00 -5.66
N LYS A 501 4.07 17.43 -6.81
CA LYS A 501 5.22 17.87 -7.60
C LYS A 501 4.87 18.19 -9.04
N TRP A 502 5.36 19.33 -9.53
CA TRP A 502 5.37 19.70 -10.93
C TRP A 502 6.80 19.89 -11.40
N SER A 503 7.22 19.13 -12.40
CA SER A 503 8.58 19.21 -12.93
C SER A 503 8.57 19.29 -14.44
N GLU A 504 9.39 20.18 -15.01
CA GLU A 504 9.63 20.24 -16.46
C GLU A 504 8.37 20.54 -17.30
N ASN A 505 7.32 21.12 -16.72
CA ASN A 505 6.12 21.51 -17.47
C ASN A 505 6.32 22.89 -18.13
N TYR A 506 5.51 23.22 -19.13
CA TYR A 506 5.43 24.62 -19.56
C TYR A 506 4.70 25.43 -18.46
N TYR A 507 3.42 25.14 -18.21
CA TYR A 507 2.73 25.60 -17.00
C TYR A 507 2.66 24.46 -15.99
N ALA A 508 3.23 24.61 -14.80
CA ALA A 508 2.97 23.64 -13.72
C ALA A 508 1.47 23.63 -13.40
N THR A 509 0.89 24.79 -13.12
CA THR A 509 -0.55 24.97 -13.01
C THR A 509 -1.04 26.13 -13.88
N TRP A 510 -2.14 25.94 -14.59
CA TRP A 510 -2.87 27.00 -15.27
C TRP A 510 -4.30 27.10 -14.74
N LEU A 511 -4.62 28.24 -14.13
CA LEU A 511 -5.97 28.56 -13.68
C LEU A 511 -6.70 29.38 -14.75
N ILE A 512 -7.82 28.85 -15.24
CA ILE A 512 -8.66 29.46 -16.27
C ILE A 512 -9.98 29.95 -15.67
N ASP A 513 -10.49 31.05 -16.21
CA ASP A 513 -11.84 31.52 -15.89
C ASP A 513 -12.85 30.55 -16.51
N GLY A 514 -13.84 30.16 -15.72
CA GLY A 514 -14.79 29.12 -16.08
C GLY A 514 -16.08 29.25 -15.27
N GLU A 515 -17.08 28.46 -15.61
CA GLU A 515 -18.36 28.47 -14.91
C GLU A 515 -18.21 27.88 -13.50
N ASP A 516 -18.66 28.60 -12.47
CA ASP A 516 -18.72 28.15 -11.06
C ASP A 516 -17.41 27.46 -10.61
N ASN A 517 -16.25 28.08 -10.87
CA ASN A 517 -14.93 27.52 -10.56
C ASN A 517 -14.07 28.44 -9.66
N GLY A 518 -14.66 29.51 -9.13
CA GLY A 518 -13.98 30.70 -8.61
C GLY A 518 -13.66 30.71 -7.11
N GLU A 519 -13.65 29.56 -6.42
CA GLU A 519 -13.29 29.53 -4.99
C GLU A 519 -11.78 29.31 -4.75
N ARG A 520 -11.41 28.43 -3.80
CA ARG A 520 -10.04 28.28 -3.29
C ARG A 520 -9.24 27.25 -4.11
N MET A 521 -7.97 27.55 -4.37
CA MET A 521 -6.93 26.60 -4.81
C MET A 521 -5.77 26.61 -3.81
N SER A 522 -5.42 25.46 -3.25
CA SER A 522 -4.41 25.32 -2.18
C SER A 522 -3.23 24.46 -2.58
N PHE A 523 -2.00 24.94 -2.37
CA PHE A 523 -0.74 24.24 -2.64
C PHE A 523 0.08 24.12 -1.35
N ASN A 524 -0.01 22.98 -0.67
CA ASN A 524 0.65 22.70 0.60
C ASN A 524 1.88 21.83 0.36
N PHE A 525 3.04 22.29 0.82
CA PHE A 525 4.34 21.59 0.72
C PHE A 525 4.71 21.13 -0.70
N CYS A 526 4.17 21.80 -1.72
CA CYS A 526 4.34 21.40 -3.12
C CYS A 526 5.69 21.82 -3.68
N ILE A 527 6.18 21.09 -4.67
CA ILE A 527 7.41 21.40 -5.40
C ILE A 527 7.06 21.76 -6.85
N MET A 528 7.43 22.95 -7.30
CA MET A 528 7.29 23.37 -8.70
C MET A 528 8.66 23.75 -9.24
N GLN A 529 9.29 22.81 -9.95
CA GLN A 529 10.68 22.93 -10.40
C GLN A 529 10.84 22.83 -11.92
N ASN A 530 11.83 23.53 -12.48
CA ASN A 530 12.20 23.42 -13.90
C ASN A 530 11.03 23.67 -14.86
N ASN A 531 9.98 24.41 -14.47
CA ASN A 531 8.86 24.71 -15.37
C ASN A 531 9.11 26.02 -16.13
N MET A 532 8.30 26.34 -17.14
CA MET A 532 8.30 27.71 -17.66
C MET A 532 7.64 28.65 -16.64
N HIS A 533 6.50 28.24 -16.06
CA HIS A 533 5.78 28.97 -15.02
C HIS A 533 5.35 28.03 -13.90
N ALA A 534 5.40 28.47 -12.64
CA ALA A 534 4.92 27.69 -11.51
C ALA A 534 3.38 27.77 -11.42
N LEU A 535 2.82 28.98 -11.49
CA LEU A 535 1.39 29.19 -11.55
C LEU A 535 1.07 30.30 -12.54
N TRP A 536 0.18 29.99 -13.47
CA TRP A 536 -0.32 30.93 -14.45
C TRP A 536 -1.82 31.17 -14.27
N ASN A 537 -2.21 32.42 -14.01
CA ASN A 537 -3.60 32.82 -13.91
C ASN A 537 -3.80 34.18 -14.60
N ARG A 538 -4.49 34.22 -15.74
CA ARG A 538 -4.77 35.50 -16.43
C ARG A 538 -6.04 36.21 -15.93
N SER A 539 -7.12 35.47 -15.69
CA SER A 539 -8.44 36.05 -15.42
C SER A 539 -9.33 35.25 -14.46
N TRP A 540 -8.80 34.19 -13.85
CA TRP A 540 -9.55 33.38 -12.88
C TRP A 540 -9.71 34.15 -11.58
N ASN A 541 -10.97 34.35 -11.17
CA ASN A 541 -11.37 35.19 -10.05
C ASN A 541 -11.51 34.37 -8.76
N GLY A 542 -10.54 33.55 -8.37
CA GLY A 542 -10.60 32.83 -7.09
C GLY A 542 -9.47 33.18 -6.12
N HIS A 543 -9.38 32.43 -5.02
CA HIS A 543 -8.36 32.64 -3.98
C HIS A 543 -7.26 31.57 -4.08
N ILE A 544 -6.01 32.02 -4.19
CA ILE A 544 -4.84 31.13 -4.29
C ILE A 544 -4.15 31.09 -2.93
N THR A 545 -3.89 29.90 -2.41
CA THR A 545 -3.09 29.72 -1.19
C THR A 545 -1.95 28.77 -1.44
N GLY A 546 -0.73 29.13 -1.03
CA GLY A 546 0.45 28.28 -1.08
C GLY A 546 1.17 28.33 0.27
N PHE A 547 1.43 27.18 0.86
CA PHE A 547 2.09 27.07 2.16
C PHE A 547 3.23 26.05 2.10
N GLY A 548 4.42 26.47 2.51
CA GLY A 548 5.63 25.65 2.42
C GLY A 548 6.03 25.34 0.98
N GLY A 549 6.83 24.29 0.82
CA GLY A 549 7.23 23.81 -0.50
C GLY A 549 8.36 24.60 -1.15
N SER A 550 8.67 24.26 -2.41
CA SER A 550 9.86 24.72 -3.11
C SER A 550 9.57 25.12 -4.55
N TYR A 551 10.02 26.30 -4.97
CA TYR A 551 9.82 26.84 -6.32
C TYR A 551 11.18 27.14 -6.94
N VAL A 552 11.65 26.27 -7.83
CA VAL A 552 13.08 26.15 -8.13
C VAL A 552 13.30 26.13 -9.64
N TRP A 553 14.18 26.98 -10.13
CA TRP A 553 14.65 26.95 -11.52
C TRP A 553 13.51 27.03 -12.57
N ASN A 554 12.44 27.78 -12.29
CA ASN A 554 11.44 28.08 -13.32
C ASN A 554 11.96 29.20 -14.24
N LYS A 555 11.73 29.10 -15.56
CA LYS A 555 12.41 29.98 -16.53
C LYS A 555 11.71 31.32 -16.76
N GLY A 556 10.39 31.33 -16.78
CA GLY A 556 9.56 32.50 -16.98
C GLY A 556 9.15 33.16 -15.66
N GLU A 557 8.02 33.87 -15.70
CA GLU A 557 7.38 34.40 -14.49
C GLU A 557 6.92 33.23 -13.60
N TYR A 558 7.38 33.18 -12.35
CA TYR A 558 7.03 32.06 -11.47
C TYR A 558 5.53 32.08 -11.19
N PHE A 559 5.02 33.22 -10.72
CA PHE A 559 3.61 33.42 -10.41
C PHE A 559 3.05 34.56 -11.26
N HIS A 560 2.11 34.25 -12.15
CA HIS A 560 1.30 35.24 -12.85
C HIS A 560 -0.10 35.26 -12.24
N LEU A 561 -0.42 36.32 -11.49
CA LEU A 561 -1.62 36.45 -10.68
C LEU A 561 -2.49 37.59 -11.24
N GLY A 562 -3.18 37.33 -12.35
CA GLY A 562 -4.03 38.29 -13.07
C GLY A 562 -5.19 38.85 -12.22
N THR A 563 -6.44 38.51 -12.53
CA THR A 563 -7.62 39.08 -11.83
C THR A 563 -8.10 38.28 -10.61
N CYS A 564 -7.24 37.47 -9.97
CA CYS A 564 -7.65 36.70 -8.79
C CYS A 564 -8.23 37.56 -7.66
N PHE A 565 -9.17 37.03 -6.88
CA PHE A 565 -9.70 37.72 -5.70
C PHE A 565 -8.63 37.93 -4.63
N GLY A 566 -7.67 37.02 -4.54
CA GLY A 566 -6.49 37.18 -3.69
C GLY A 566 -5.51 36.03 -3.82
N ALA A 567 -4.32 36.23 -3.27
CA ALA A 567 -3.31 35.19 -3.16
C ALA A 567 -2.51 35.31 -1.85
N THR A 568 -2.28 34.18 -1.19
CA THR A 568 -1.38 34.06 -0.04
C THR A 568 -0.33 32.99 -0.35
N LEU A 569 0.92 33.39 -0.57
CA LEU A 569 2.01 32.46 -0.90
C LEU A 569 3.11 32.54 0.17
N ARG A 570 3.42 31.41 0.81
CA ARG A 570 4.44 31.27 1.86
C ARG A 570 5.37 30.10 1.56
N PRO A 571 6.21 30.18 0.52
CA PRO A 571 7.15 29.10 0.19
C PRO A 571 8.24 28.95 1.25
N ASN A 572 8.75 27.72 1.44
CA ASN A 572 9.94 27.49 2.28
C ASN A 572 11.22 27.85 1.52
N HIS A 573 11.25 27.60 0.22
CA HIS A 573 12.43 27.79 -0.61
C HIS A 573 12.06 28.29 -2.00
N VAL A 574 12.82 29.27 -2.50
CA VAL A 574 12.71 29.79 -3.86
C VAL A 574 14.09 29.99 -4.43
N GLU A 575 14.33 29.43 -5.61
CA GLU A 575 15.61 29.49 -6.30
C GLU A 575 15.41 29.87 -7.76
N TYR A 576 16.19 30.82 -8.27
CA TYR A 576 16.07 31.37 -9.62
C TYR A 576 17.04 30.75 -10.61
N VAL A 577 16.61 30.59 -11.87
CA VAL A 577 17.52 30.19 -12.97
C VAL A 577 18.56 31.27 -13.23
N THR A 578 18.15 32.53 -13.18
CA THR A 578 19.02 33.70 -13.39
C THR A 578 18.61 34.85 -12.49
N SER A 579 19.49 35.84 -12.33
CA SER A 579 19.18 37.07 -11.61
C SER A 579 18.11 37.96 -12.26
N GLU A 580 17.68 37.64 -13.49
CA GLU A 580 16.67 38.39 -14.23
C GLU A 580 15.27 37.74 -14.19
N SER A 581 15.13 36.57 -13.54
CA SER A 581 13.86 35.86 -13.44
C SER A 581 12.83 36.66 -12.63
N THR A 582 11.60 36.77 -13.16
CA THR A 582 10.49 37.44 -12.49
C THR A 582 9.78 36.48 -11.53
N LEU A 583 9.74 36.83 -10.25
CA LEU A 583 9.01 36.02 -9.27
C LEU A 583 7.48 36.18 -9.41
N LEU A 584 7.00 37.41 -9.52
CA LEU A 584 5.58 37.73 -9.47
C LEU A 584 5.21 38.79 -10.50
N SER A 585 4.12 38.55 -11.22
CA SER A 585 3.44 39.52 -12.09
C SER A 585 1.94 39.59 -11.76
N THR A 586 1.36 40.78 -11.86
CA THR A 586 -0.05 41.06 -11.58
C THR A 586 -0.64 41.99 -12.65
N SER A 587 -1.90 41.81 -13.04
CA SER A 587 -2.60 42.75 -13.93
C SER A 587 -3.36 43.83 -13.15
N GLU A 588 -3.48 45.03 -13.72
CA GLU A 588 -4.31 46.11 -13.17
C GLU A 588 -5.81 45.73 -13.21
N ARG A 589 -6.51 45.75 -12.06
CA ARG A 589 -7.99 45.79 -12.05
C ARG A 589 -8.42 47.23 -11.78
N ASN A 590 -8.92 47.89 -12.82
CA ASN A 590 -9.78 49.06 -12.69
C ASN A 590 -11.11 48.60 -12.07
N ASP A 591 -11.38 49.01 -10.83
CA ASP A 591 -12.66 49.63 -10.42
C ASP A 591 -12.91 49.54 -8.90
N THR A 592 -12.79 50.72 -8.28
CA THR A 592 -13.65 51.35 -7.24
C THR A 592 -14.07 50.66 -5.94
N ASP A 593 -13.76 49.40 -5.66
CA ASP A 593 -13.99 48.85 -4.31
C ASP A 593 -12.67 48.57 -3.58
N PHE A 594 -12.39 49.49 -2.66
CA PHE A 594 -11.24 49.54 -1.76
C PHE A 594 -11.24 48.35 -0.79
N VAL A 595 -10.87 47.16 -1.26
CA VAL A 595 -10.46 46.04 -0.42
C VAL A 595 -9.01 45.75 -0.73
N ARG A 596 -8.14 46.23 0.14
CA ARG A 596 -6.72 45.87 0.27
C ARG A 596 -6.50 44.47 -0.32
N THR A 597 -5.59 44.34 -1.29
CA THR A 597 -4.72 43.17 -1.42
C THR A 597 -4.07 42.95 -0.05
N ARG A 598 -4.81 42.35 0.90
CA ARG A 598 -4.36 42.15 2.28
C ARG A 598 -3.23 41.13 2.21
N ALA A 599 -2.02 41.65 2.33
CA ALA A 599 -0.79 40.94 2.65
C ALA A 599 -0.41 39.81 1.67
N ILE A 600 0.29 40.15 0.60
CA ILE A 600 1.36 39.26 0.12
C ILE A 600 2.37 39.20 1.28
N THR A 601 2.22 38.23 2.18
CA THR A 601 3.15 38.01 3.29
C THR A 601 4.21 37.05 2.77
N TRP A 602 5.35 37.58 2.36
CA TRP A 602 6.50 36.79 1.95
C TRP A 602 7.46 36.63 3.13
N SER A 603 7.75 35.39 3.52
CA SER A 603 8.70 35.07 4.59
C SER A 603 9.69 34.02 4.09
N GLY A 604 10.55 34.42 3.15
CA GLY A 604 11.67 33.61 2.64
C GLY A 604 12.88 34.50 2.37
N GLY A 605 14.01 34.19 3.01
CA GLY A 605 15.19 35.05 3.12
C GLY A 605 16.04 35.24 1.85
N GLU A 606 16.95 36.22 1.95
CA GLU A 606 17.88 36.83 0.97
C GLU A 606 17.33 38.05 0.15
N PRO A 607 18.09 39.15 0.00
CA PRO A 607 17.55 40.51 -0.18
C PRO A 607 17.33 40.98 -1.64
N TYR A 608 17.39 40.09 -2.64
CA TYR A 608 17.28 40.49 -4.05
C TYR A 608 15.89 40.18 -4.64
N GLN A 609 14.88 40.88 -4.15
CA GLN A 609 13.51 40.77 -4.68
C GLN A 609 13.19 41.97 -5.58
N ARG A 610 12.98 41.74 -6.88
CA ARG A 610 12.34 42.72 -7.77
C ARG A 610 10.86 42.41 -7.87
N PHE A 611 10.05 43.16 -7.13
CA PHE A 611 8.60 43.24 -7.37
C PHE A 611 8.37 44.24 -8.51
N PHE A 612 7.93 43.77 -9.68
CA PHE A 612 7.39 44.67 -10.69
C PHE A 612 5.91 44.92 -10.37
N CYS A 613 5.63 46.01 -9.67
CA CYS A 613 4.30 46.57 -9.63
C CYS A 613 4.24 47.76 -10.60
N ALA A 614 3.23 47.80 -11.48
CA ALA A 614 3.02 48.90 -12.41
C ALA A 614 2.70 50.24 -11.68
N ASN A 615 2.47 50.21 -10.37
CA ASN A 615 2.15 51.39 -9.56
C ASN A 615 3.08 51.48 -8.32
N PRO A 616 3.85 52.57 -8.14
CA PRO A 616 4.83 52.71 -7.04
C PRO A 616 4.21 52.80 -5.63
N LEU A 617 2.88 52.71 -5.50
CA LEU A 617 2.13 52.77 -4.23
C LEU A 617 1.91 51.40 -3.56
N CYS A 618 2.34 50.28 -4.16
CA CYS A 618 1.99 48.93 -3.70
C CYS A 618 3.03 48.24 -2.78
N LEU A 619 4.07 48.94 -2.30
CA LEU A 619 5.04 48.37 -1.35
C LEU A 619 4.87 49.01 0.03
N ASP A 620 4.00 48.45 0.89
CA ASP A 620 4.14 48.68 2.35
C ASP A 620 5.33 47.85 2.82
N ARG A 621 6.50 48.49 2.92
CA ARG A 621 7.71 47.94 3.53
C ARG A 621 7.47 47.74 5.02
N ARG A 622 6.94 46.58 5.41
CA ARG A 622 7.12 46.05 6.77
C ARG A 622 7.64 44.63 6.66
N CYS A 623 8.97 44.55 6.75
CA CYS A 623 9.72 43.33 7.05
C CYS A 623 9.39 42.83 8.45
#